data_AF-A0A848UV34-F1
#
_entry.id   AF-A0A848UV34-F1
#
_cell.length_a   1.000
_cell.length_b   1.000
_cell.length_c   1.000
_cell.angle_alpha   90.00
_cell.angle_beta   90.00
_cell.angle_gamma   90.00
#
_symmetry.space_group_name_H-M   'P 1'
#
loop_
_entity.id
_entity.type
_entity.pdbx_description
1 polymer ?
#
loop_
_entity_poly.entity_id
_entity_poly.type
_entity_poly.pdbx_seq_one_letter_code
_entity_poly.pdbx_strand_id
1 'polypeptide(L)'
;MTAANAPITWRQRLRRILYFFPFQLLMLHLKKNHFLLFFWVLLFGFTMRWIGAKYGIDHQFLYPEYRGETGFISFTMFGFALGGFILSFNLYTYILHGFRFPFIATLSRPFLKFSINNMILPIAYIALYLWKSIDYQLNRELLSAGEIVINLAGFFFGGVLFWGVSTVYFILTNTTASHIKHKKNVKDVEKDNLVKSPIHRKYKWYEPQKGRYQWHVETYLSTIYRIALARKSLHYPKSVLEKVFAQNHVNASLFEIILLISFIVIGSFRENPFFVIPAGASVVLFFTMALM
;
A
#
# COMPACT_ATOMS: atom_id res chain seq x y z
N MET A 1 -19.44 39.54 -12.86
CA MET A 1 -20.07 38.27 -12.47
C MET A 1 -19.05 37.15 -12.59
N THR A 2 -18.58 36.63 -11.46
CA THR A 2 -17.53 35.62 -11.38
C THR A 2 -18.04 34.27 -11.86
N ALA A 3 -17.30 33.62 -12.76
CA ALA A 3 -17.60 32.31 -13.36
C ALA A 3 -17.54 31.12 -12.36
N ALA A 4 -17.77 31.36 -11.07
CA ALA A 4 -17.53 30.40 -10.00
C ALA A 4 -18.71 29.44 -9.73
N ASN A 5 -19.91 29.74 -10.23
CA ASN A 5 -21.15 28.99 -9.90
C ASN A 5 -21.93 28.52 -11.14
N ALA A 6 -21.26 28.11 -12.22
CA ALA A 6 -21.95 27.40 -13.29
C ALA A 6 -22.39 26.00 -12.79
N PRO A 7 -23.65 25.58 -12.98
CA PRO A 7 -24.11 24.28 -12.54
C PRO A 7 -23.34 23.17 -13.28
N ILE A 8 -22.78 22.23 -12.52
CA ILE A 8 -22.00 21.11 -13.05
C ILE A 8 -22.91 20.27 -13.95
N THR A 9 -22.61 20.22 -15.25
CA THR A 9 -23.39 19.45 -16.24
C THR A 9 -23.33 17.96 -15.94
N TRP A 10 -24.39 17.20 -16.27
CA TRP A 10 -24.42 15.73 -16.11
C TRP A 10 -23.19 15.03 -16.72
N ARG A 11 -22.79 15.46 -17.93
CA ARG A 11 -21.57 14.96 -18.61
C ARG A 11 -20.30 15.16 -17.77
N GLN A 12 -20.18 16.29 -17.08
CA GLN A 12 -19.04 16.58 -16.21
C GLN A 12 -19.07 15.73 -14.92
N ARG A 13 -20.26 15.46 -14.36
CA ARG A 13 -20.40 14.55 -13.20
C ARG A 13 -19.97 13.13 -13.56
N LEU A 14 -20.47 12.62 -14.69
CA LEU A 14 -20.10 11.28 -15.16
C LEU A 14 -18.59 11.16 -15.41
N ARG A 15 -18.00 12.17 -16.06
CA ARG A 15 -16.56 12.22 -16.31
C ARG A 15 -15.75 12.22 -15.00
N ARG A 16 -16.18 12.98 -13.98
CA ARG A 16 -15.55 12.98 -12.65
C ARG A 16 -15.65 11.65 -11.93
N ILE A 17 -16.69 10.85 -12.18
CA ILE A 17 -16.82 9.50 -11.62
C ILE A 17 -15.90 8.55 -12.38
N LEU A 18 -15.92 8.56 -13.72
CA LEU A 18 -15.09 7.67 -14.53
C LEU A 18 -13.59 7.92 -14.31
N TYR A 19 -13.17 9.19 -14.30
CA TYR A 19 -11.78 9.60 -14.04
C TYR A 19 -11.50 9.85 -12.55
N PHE A 20 -12.21 9.14 -11.68
CA PHE A 20 -11.93 9.10 -10.26
C PHE A 20 -10.69 8.25 -10.01
N PHE A 21 -9.75 8.79 -9.23
CA PHE A 21 -8.42 8.23 -9.07
C PHE A 21 -8.41 6.74 -8.64
N PRO A 22 -9.24 6.28 -7.69
CA PRO A 22 -9.34 4.86 -7.34
C PRO A 22 -9.67 3.94 -8.52
N PHE A 23 -10.61 4.33 -9.38
CA PHE A 23 -10.95 3.52 -10.57
C PHE A 23 -9.83 3.56 -11.61
N GLN A 24 -9.15 4.70 -11.75
CA GLN A 24 -7.99 4.81 -12.64
C GLN A 24 -6.83 3.92 -12.16
N LEU A 25 -6.62 3.79 -10.84
CA LEU A 25 -5.65 2.87 -10.27
C LEU A 25 -6.04 1.40 -10.48
N LEU A 26 -7.31 1.06 -10.32
CA LEU A 26 -7.79 -0.30 -10.64
C LEU A 26 -7.52 -0.64 -12.13
N MET A 27 -7.84 0.27 -13.03
CA MET A 27 -7.59 0.12 -14.47
C MET A 27 -6.09 0.03 -14.79
N LEU A 28 -5.25 0.76 -14.06
CA LEU A 28 -3.80 0.66 -14.17
C LEU A 28 -3.32 -0.75 -13.81
N HIS A 29 -3.80 -1.33 -12.72
CA HIS A 29 -3.43 -2.69 -12.33
C HIS A 29 -3.76 -3.70 -13.41
N LEU A 30 -4.99 -3.64 -13.93
CA LEU A 30 -5.46 -4.53 -15.00
C LEU A 30 -4.66 -4.38 -16.30
N LYS A 31 -4.14 -3.18 -16.60
CA LYS A 31 -3.41 -2.92 -17.85
C LYS A 31 -1.90 -3.14 -17.75
N LYS A 32 -1.31 -2.95 -16.58
CA LYS A 32 0.15 -2.82 -16.43
C LYS A 32 0.75 -3.65 -15.30
N ASN A 33 -0.04 -4.10 -14.34
CA ASN A 33 0.47 -4.71 -13.11
C ASN A 33 0.00 -6.16 -12.90
N HIS A 34 0.15 -7.00 -13.92
CA HIS A 34 -0.29 -8.39 -13.90
C HIS A 34 0.42 -9.25 -12.84
N PHE A 35 1.74 -9.03 -12.65
CA PHE A 35 2.51 -9.72 -11.62
C PHE A 35 1.95 -9.48 -10.22
N LEU A 36 1.57 -8.24 -9.92
CA LEU A 36 0.98 -7.91 -8.64
C LEU A 36 -0.46 -8.45 -8.52
N LEU A 37 -1.26 -8.39 -9.59
CA LEU A 37 -2.60 -8.95 -9.61
C LEU A 37 -2.61 -10.47 -9.40
N PHE A 38 -1.57 -11.17 -9.85
CA PHE A 38 -1.40 -12.59 -9.62
C PHE A 38 -1.42 -12.93 -8.11
N PHE A 39 -0.72 -12.18 -7.27
CA PHE A 39 -0.77 -12.40 -5.81
C PHE A 39 -2.15 -12.15 -5.21
N TRP A 40 -2.86 -11.11 -5.69
CA TRP A 40 -4.25 -10.90 -5.28
C TRP A 40 -5.15 -12.07 -5.69
N VAL A 41 -5.03 -12.55 -6.93
CA VAL A 41 -5.80 -13.71 -7.42
C VAL A 41 -5.50 -14.96 -6.58
N LEU A 42 -4.24 -15.20 -6.18
CA LEU A 42 -3.91 -16.29 -5.27
C LEU A 42 -4.58 -16.13 -3.92
N LEU A 43 -4.52 -14.95 -3.30
CA LEU A 43 -5.19 -14.70 -2.02
C LEU A 43 -6.69 -14.93 -2.12
N PHE A 44 -7.36 -14.34 -3.12
CA PHE A 44 -8.79 -14.58 -3.37
C PHE A 44 -9.07 -16.06 -3.62
N GLY A 45 -8.23 -16.75 -4.38
CA GLY A 45 -8.37 -18.16 -4.71
C GLY A 45 -8.22 -19.09 -3.50
N PHE A 46 -7.29 -18.80 -2.59
CA PHE A 46 -7.14 -19.55 -1.33
C PHE A 46 -8.36 -19.35 -0.44
N THR A 47 -8.80 -18.10 -0.24
CA THR A 47 -9.95 -17.78 0.62
C THR A 47 -11.28 -18.30 0.05
N MET A 48 -11.46 -18.26 -1.28
CA MET A 48 -12.65 -18.80 -1.96
C MET A 48 -12.64 -20.32 -2.13
N ARG A 49 -11.55 -21.00 -1.72
CA ARG A 49 -11.38 -22.46 -1.87
C ARG A 49 -11.27 -22.91 -3.33
N TRP A 50 -10.90 -22.02 -4.24
CA TRP A 50 -10.65 -22.36 -5.65
C TRP A 50 -9.29 -23.03 -5.85
N ILE A 51 -8.33 -22.73 -4.97
CA ILE A 51 -6.95 -23.24 -5.04
C ILE A 51 -6.62 -23.93 -3.73
N GLY A 52 -6.14 -25.17 -3.79
CA GLY A 52 -5.57 -25.86 -2.63
C GLY A 52 -6.57 -26.33 -1.56
N ALA A 53 -7.88 -26.30 -1.83
CA ALA A 53 -8.92 -26.70 -0.88
C ALA A 53 -8.79 -28.15 -0.40
N LYS A 54 -8.32 -29.07 -1.26
CA LYS A 54 -8.06 -30.48 -0.89
C LYS A 54 -6.90 -30.63 0.09
N TYR A 55 -6.01 -29.65 0.16
CA TYR A 55 -4.85 -29.62 1.06
C TYR A 55 -5.11 -28.76 2.31
N GLY A 56 -6.33 -28.25 2.50
CA GLY A 56 -6.69 -27.43 3.65
C GLY A 56 -6.04 -26.03 3.65
N ILE A 57 -5.62 -25.51 2.49
CA ILE A 57 -5.02 -24.16 2.43
C ILE A 57 -6.02 -23.11 2.93
N ASP A 58 -7.30 -23.23 2.60
CA ASP A 58 -8.35 -22.34 3.05
C ASP A 58 -8.47 -22.28 4.58
N HIS A 59 -8.31 -23.41 5.27
CA HIS A 59 -8.32 -23.48 6.74
C HIS A 59 -7.23 -22.58 7.34
N GLN A 60 -6.01 -22.64 6.80
CA GLN A 60 -4.87 -21.86 7.30
C GLN A 60 -5.06 -20.34 7.19
N PHE A 61 -5.97 -19.89 6.33
CA PHE A 61 -6.31 -18.48 6.16
C PHE A 61 -7.56 -18.11 6.97
N LEU A 62 -8.61 -18.91 6.88
CA LEU A 62 -9.92 -18.58 7.47
C LEU A 62 -10.00 -18.83 8.97
N TYR A 63 -9.15 -19.73 9.48
CA TYR A 63 -9.04 -20.13 10.88
C TYR A 63 -7.56 -20.35 11.26
N PRO A 64 -6.74 -19.28 11.25
CA PRO A 64 -5.30 -19.39 11.46
C PRO A 64 -4.96 -19.92 12.85
N GLU A 65 -3.96 -20.80 12.94
CA GLU A 65 -3.54 -21.43 14.19
C GLU A 65 -2.17 -20.89 14.66
N TYR A 66 -2.04 -20.60 15.96
CA TYR A 66 -0.78 -20.25 16.60
C TYR A 66 -0.57 -21.15 17.83
N ARG A 67 0.50 -21.97 17.80
CA ARG A 67 0.87 -22.90 18.88
C ARG A 67 -0.20 -23.94 19.24
N GLY A 68 -0.91 -24.52 18.26
CA GLY A 68 -1.97 -25.49 18.56
C GLY A 68 -3.35 -24.87 18.76
N GLU A 69 -3.43 -23.54 18.87
CA GLU A 69 -4.66 -22.85 19.26
C GLU A 69 -5.05 -21.77 18.25
N THR A 70 -6.35 -21.66 18.01
CA THR A 70 -6.93 -20.57 17.23
C THR A 70 -7.67 -19.61 18.15
N GLY A 71 -7.40 -18.32 17.98
CA GLY A 71 -7.94 -17.28 18.85
C GLY A 71 -7.51 -15.87 18.44
N PHE A 72 -7.78 -14.90 19.30
CA PHE A 72 -7.45 -13.48 19.08
C PHE A 72 -6.01 -13.24 18.59
N ILE A 73 -5.02 -13.91 19.18
CA ILE A 73 -3.59 -13.73 18.85
C ILE A 73 -3.27 -14.23 17.44
N SER A 74 -3.76 -15.42 17.08
CA SER A 74 -3.55 -16.01 15.76
C SER A 74 -4.14 -15.14 14.64
N PHE A 75 -5.36 -14.63 14.84
CA PHE A 75 -6.00 -13.69 13.93
C PHE A 75 -5.28 -12.33 13.89
N THR A 76 -4.74 -11.86 15.03
CA THR A 76 -3.91 -10.65 15.10
C THR A 76 -2.66 -10.78 14.24
N MET A 77 -1.95 -11.90 14.32
CA MET A 77 -0.78 -12.17 13.48
C MET A 77 -1.15 -12.20 11.99
N PHE A 78 -2.27 -12.83 11.64
CA PHE A 78 -2.76 -12.86 10.25
C PHE A 78 -3.16 -11.46 9.74
N GLY A 79 -3.88 -10.68 10.54
CA GLY A 79 -4.24 -9.30 10.22
C GLY A 79 -3.03 -8.38 10.08
N PHE A 80 -2.02 -8.55 10.94
CA PHE A 80 -0.75 -7.82 10.85
C PHE A 80 0.00 -8.16 9.55
N ALA A 81 0.10 -9.44 9.20
CA ALA A 81 0.70 -9.90 7.94
C ALA A 81 -0.04 -9.33 6.72
N LEU A 82 -1.37 -9.36 6.72
CA LEU A 82 -2.17 -8.77 5.64
C LEU A 82 -1.99 -7.25 5.55
N GLY A 83 -1.87 -6.56 6.68
CA GLY A 83 -1.50 -5.15 6.72
C GLY A 83 -0.16 -4.88 6.03
N GLY A 84 0.84 -5.74 6.26
CA GLY A 84 2.13 -5.75 5.58
C GLY A 84 2.01 -5.90 4.07
N PHE A 85 1.25 -6.89 3.63
CA PHE A 85 0.99 -7.13 2.21
C PHE A 85 0.29 -5.94 1.54
N ILE A 86 -0.73 -5.36 2.18
CA ILE A 86 -1.45 -4.19 1.65
C ILE A 86 -0.50 -2.99 1.53
N LEU A 87 0.39 -2.78 2.51
CA LEU A 87 1.37 -1.71 2.42
C LEU A 87 2.38 -1.95 1.30
N SER A 88 2.93 -3.16 1.19
CA SER A 88 3.84 -3.56 0.10
C SER A 88 3.20 -3.36 -1.27
N PHE A 89 1.95 -3.80 -1.45
CA PHE A 89 1.15 -3.57 -2.65
C PHE A 89 1.08 -2.07 -3.03
N ASN A 90 0.82 -1.21 -2.04
CA ASN A 90 0.77 0.23 -2.26
C ASN A 90 2.13 0.83 -2.60
N LEU A 91 3.17 0.36 -1.92
CA LEU A 91 4.54 0.82 -2.08
C LEU A 91 5.08 0.49 -3.47
N TYR A 92 5.01 -0.78 -3.85
CA TYR A 92 5.40 -1.29 -5.17
C TYR A 92 4.72 -0.50 -6.29
N THR A 93 3.40 -0.32 -6.19
CA THR A 93 2.63 0.40 -7.22
C THR A 93 3.02 1.88 -7.25
N TYR A 94 3.22 2.52 -6.11
CA TYR A 94 3.65 3.91 -6.05
C TYR A 94 5.04 4.10 -6.67
N ILE A 95 5.98 3.22 -6.39
CA ILE A 95 7.34 3.26 -6.94
C ILE A 95 7.29 3.09 -8.46
N LEU A 96 6.65 2.02 -8.96
CA LEU A 96 6.66 1.72 -10.39
C LEU A 96 5.75 2.59 -11.23
N HIS A 97 4.68 3.13 -10.65
CA HIS A 97 3.64 3.80 -11.40
C HIS A 97 3.23 5.18 -10.91
N GLY A 98 3.71 5.63 -9.75
CA GLY A 98 3.40 6.95 -9.20
C GLY A 98 3.74 8.11 -10.15
N PHE A 99 4.82 7.99 -10.94
CA PHE A 99 5.21 9.01 -11.92
C PHE A 99 4.15 9.28 -13.00
N ARG A 100 3.24 8.34 -13.26
CA ARG A 100 2.14 8.52 -14.23
C ARG A 100 1.06 9.49 -13.73
N PHE A 101 1.06 9.78 -12.42
CA PHE A 101 0.10 10.63 -11.74
C PHE A 101 0.81 11.83 -11.08
N PRO A 102 1.35 12.77 -11.87
CA PRO A 102 2.19 13.86 -11.36
C PRO A 102 1.46 14.83 -10.41
N PHE A 103 0.12 14.89 -10.45
CA PHE A 103 -0.66 15.72 -9.53
C PHE A 103 -0.45 15.32 -8.06
N ILE A 104 -0.13 14.06 -7.77
CA ILE A 104 0.04 13.55 -6.40
C ILE A 104 1.28 14.17 -5.74
N ALA A 105 2.33 14.44 -6.51
CA ALA A 105 3.54 15.10 -6.01
C ALA A 105 3.30 16.57 -5.61
N THR A 106 2.17 17.17 -6.02
CA THR A 106 1.76 18.51 -5.56
C THR A 106 0.98 18.48 -4.24
N LEU A 107 0.65 17.30 -3.73
CA LEU A 107 -0.14 17.11 -2.52
C LEU A 107 0.77 16.92 -1.29
N SER A 108 0.24 17.25 -0.11
CA SER A 108 0.89 16.87 1.14
C SER A 108 0.78 15.35 1.35
N ARG A 109 1.89 14.74 1.79
CA ARG A 109 2.03 13.28 2.00
C ARG A 109 1.60 12.46 0.75
N PRO A 110 2.33 12.58 -0.38
CA PRO A 110 1.99 11.96 -1.66
C PRO A 110 1.66 10.46 -1.57
N PHE A 111 2.50 9.70 -0.88
CA PHE A 111 2.33 8.26 -0.69
C PHE A 111 1.02 7.93 0.03
N LEU A 112 0.71 8.62 1.13
CA LEU A 112 -0.53 8.38 1.88
C LEU A 112 -1.78 8.64 1.03
N LYS A 113 -1.77 9.72 0.23
CA LYS A 113 -2.89 10.01 -0.69
C LYS A 113 -3.00 8.94 -1.77
N PHE A 114 -1.88 8.48 -2.30
CA PHE A 114 -1.86 7.35 -3.24
C PHE A 114 -2.48 6.11 -2.62
N SER A 115 -2.02 5.72 -1.41
CA SER A 115 -2.49 4.52 -0.73
C SER A 115 -3.98 4.55 -0.44
N ILE A 116 -4.52 5.66 0.09
CA ILE A 116 -5.97 5.80 0.34
C ILE A 116 -6.79 5.58 -0.94
N ASN A 117 -6.31 6.08 -2.09
CA ASN A 117 -7.01 5.92 -3.35
C ASN A 117 -6.82 4.51 -3.96
N ASN A 118 -5.81 3.78 -3.56
CA ASN A 118 -5.52 2.43 -4.04
C ASN A 118 -6.11 1.33 -3.15
N MET A 119 -7.20 1.61 -2.42
CA MET A 119 -7.80 0.66 -1.46
C MET A 119 -8.89 -0.25 -2.04
N ILE A 120 -9.25 -0.14 -3.33
CA ILE A 120 -10.33 -0.95 -3.90
C ILE A 120 -10.06 -2.46 -3.77
N LEU A 121 -8.87 -2.93 -4.19
CA LEU A 121 -8.49 -4.34 -4.10
C LEU A 121 -8.37 -4.80 -2.63
N PRO A 122 -7.63 -4.10 -1.74
CA PRO A 122 -7.60 -4.41 -0.31
C PRO A 122 -8.97 -4.52 0.35
N ILE A 123 -9.86 -3.55 0.13
CA ILE A 123 -11.20 -3.53 0.73
C ILE A 123 -12.04 -4.68 0.21
N ALA A 124 -11.99 -4.96 -1.10
CA ALA A 124 -12.70 -6.09 -1.70
C ALA A 124 -12.24 -7.42 -1.10
N TYR A 125 -10.93 -7.61 -0.92
CA TYR A 125 -10.38 -8.81 -0.29
C TYR A 125 -10.77 -8.91 1.18
N ILE A 126 -10.64 -7.84 1.96
CA ILE A 126 -11.02 -7.84 3.38
C ILE A 126 -12.51 -8.18 3.53
N ALA A 127 -13.39 -7.58 2.74
CA ALA A 127 -14.82 -7.88 2.80
C ALA A 127 -15.12 -9.35 2.49
N LEU A 128 -14.48 -9.91 1.46
CA LEU A 128 -14.61 -11.32 1.10
C LEU A 128 -14.04 -12.24 2.17
N TYR A 129 -12.87 -11.90 2.72
CA TYR A 129 -12.23 -12.65 3.80
C TYR A 129 -13.13 -12.71 5.04
N LEU A 130 -13.70 -11.59 5.47
CA LEU A 130 -14.61 -11.55 6.61
C LEU A 130 -15.83 -12.44 6.36
N TRP A 131 -16.46 -12.32 5.19
CA TRP A 131 -17.60 -13.16 4.85
C TRP A 131 -17.25 -14.65 4.89
N LYS A 132 -16.13 -15.05 4.28
CA LYS A 132 -15.69 -16.45 4.26
C LYS A 132 -15.20 -16.95 5.61
N SER A 133 -14.57 -16.12 6.42
CA SER A 133 -14.10 -16.50 7.75
C SER A 133 -15.27 -16.66 8.73
N ILE A 134 -16.30 -15.81 8.65
CA ILE A 134 -17.54 -15.97 9.41
C ILE A 134 -18.23 -17.28 9.02
N ASP A 135 -18.42 -17.52 7.72
CA ASP A 135 -19.03 -18.76 7.20
C ASP A 135 -18.26 -20.01 7.66
N TYR A 136 -16.93 -19.97 7.57
CA TYR A 136 -16.07 -21.08 7.99
C TYR A 136 -16.18 -21.35 9.50
N GLN A 137 -16.07 -20.30 10.32
CA GLN A 137 -16.11 -20.45 11.78
C GLN A 137 -17.48 -20.90 12.29
N LEU A 138 -18.58 -20.43 11.69
CA LEU A 138 -19.94 -20.84 12.07
C LEU A 138 -20.25 -22.25 11.60
N ASN A 139 -19.97 -22.57 10.34
CA ASN A 139 -20.51 -23.79 9.70
C ASN A 139 -19.53 -24.97 9.71
N ARG A 140 -18.24 -24.76 9.99
CA ARG A 140 -17.23 -25.84 10.05
C ARG A 140 -16.66 -26.03 11.44
N GLU A 141 -16.24 -24.95 12.07
CA GLU A 141 -15.68 -25.00 13.44
C GLU A 141 -16.76 -24.89 14.53
N LEU A 142 -18.02 -24.63 14.15
CA LEU A 142 -19.19 -24.59 15.03
C LEU A 142 -19.03 -23.65 16.24
N LEU A 143 -18.30 -22.54 16.03
CA LEU A 143 -18.03 -21.57 17.09
C LEU A 143 -19.24 -20.71 17.40
N SER A 144 -19.30 -20.23 18.64
CA SER A 144 -20.29 -19.25 19.04
C SER A 144 -20.04 -17.89 18.38
N ALA A 145 -21.09 -17.09 18.18
CA ALA A 145 -20.96 -15.76 17.59
C ALA A 145 -20.00 -14.84 18.38
N GLY A 146 -19.90 -15.02 19.71
CA GLY A 146 -18.98 -14.25 20.55
C GLY A 146 -17.51 -14.55 20.24
N GLU A 147 -17.15 -15.83 20.10
CA GLU A 147 -15.79 -16.26 19.76
C GLU A 147 -15.37 -15.75 18.37
N ILE A 148 -16.30 -15.79 17.41
CA ILE A 148 -16.05 -15.27 16.06
C ILE A 148 -15.78 -13.77 16.09
N VAL A 149 -16.56 -13.01 16.86
CA VAL A 149 -16.33 -11.56 17.01
C VAL A 149 -14.97 -11.28 17.64
N ILE A 150 -14.56 -12.03 18.66
CA ILE A 150 -13.23 -11.88 19.29
C ILE A 150 -12.12 -12.19 18.28
N ASN A 151 -12.25 -13.26 17.50
CA ASN A 151 -11.28 -13.63 16.47
C ASN A 151 -11.14 -12.53 15.40
N LEU A 152 -12.26 -12.05 14.87
CA LEU A 152 -12.25 -10.98 13.86
C LEU A 152 -11.77 -9.63 14.43
N ALA A 153 -12.05 -9.35 15.70
CA ALA A 153 -11.48 -8.19 16.39
C ALA A 153 -9.96 -8.27 16.45
N GLY A 154 -9.40 -9.46 16.70
CA GLY A 154 -7.96 -9.72 16.62
C GLY A 154 -7.40 -9.40 15.24
N PHE A 155 -8.07 -9.87 14.18
CA PHE A 155 -7.68 -9.57 12.80
C PHE A 155 -7.61 -8.07 12.51
N PHE A 156 -8.65 -7.31 12.87
CA PHE A 156 -8.64 -5.86 12.69
C PHE A 156 -7.58 -5.18 13.57
N PHE A 157 -7.40 -5.64 14.81
CA PHE A 157 -6.39 -5.12 15.72
C PHE A 157 -4.98 -5.27 15.12
N GLY A 158 -4.65 -6.45 14.58
CA GLY A 158 -3.38 -6.70 13.89
C GLY A 158 -3.15 -5.78 12.70
N GLY A 159 -4.17 -5.58 11.86
CA GLY A 159 -4.10 -4.66 10.72
C GLY A 159 -3.90 -3.20 11.14
N VAL A 160 -4.61 -2.74 12.17
CA VAL A 160 -4.46 -1.39 12.75
C VAL A 160 -3.08 -1.22 13.39
N LEU A 161 -2.57 -2.23 14.09
CA LEU A 161 -1.24 -2.23 14.67
C LEU A 161 -0.17 -2.02 13.58
N PHE A 162 -0.25 -2.79 12.50
CA PHE A 162 0.68 -2.64 11.38
C PHE A 162 0.57 -1.25 10.72
N TRP A 163 -0.66 -0.77 10.50
CA TRP A 163 -0.90 0.57 9.95
C TRP A 163 -0.34 1.69 10.86
N GLY A 164 -0.45 1.53 12.18
CA GLY A 164 0.12 2.43 13.17
C GLY A 164 1.65 2.47 13.09
N VAL A 165 2.30 1.31 13.12
CA VAL A 165 3.78 1.18 13.02
C VAL A 165 4.29 1.82 11.73
N SER A 166 3.68 1.51 10.59
CA SER A 166 4.09 2.08 9.30
C SER A 166 3.84 3.59 9.22
N THR A 167 2.72 4.09 9.76
CA THR A 167 2.44 5.54 9.79
C THR A 167 3.46 6.29 10.64
N VAL A 168 3.80 5.77 11.83
CA VAL A 168 4.83 6.36 12.70
C VAL A 168 6.16 6.42 11.94
N TYR A 169 6.59 5.33 11.31
CA TYR A 169 7.78 5.31 10.48
C TYR A 169 7.77 6.41 9.41
N PHE A 170 6.72 6.50 8.60
CA PHE A 170 6.65 7.49 7.53
C PHE A 170 6.59 8.93 8.04
N ILE A 171 5.99 9.19 9.20
CA ILE A 171 5.99 10.53 9.80
C ILE A 171 7.40 10.93 10.24
N LEU A 172 8.11 10.04 10.93
CA LEU A 172 9.47 10.29 11.42
C LEU A 172 10.43 10.54 10.25
N THR A 173 10.41 9.68 9.23
CA THR A 173 11.35 9.76 8.10
C THR A 173 11.04 10.95 7.18
N ASN A 174 9.76 11.34 7.03
CA ASN A 174 9.40 12.54 6.26
C ASN A 174 9.81 13.85 6.96
N THR A 175 9.89 13.87 8.30
CA THR A 175 10.28 15.06 9.08
C THR A 175 11.79 15.30 8.99
N THR A 176 12.61 14.26 9.01
CA THR A 176 14.07 14.36 8.84
C THR A 176 14.44 14.98 7.48
N ALA A 177 13.66 14.72 6.43
CA ALA A 177 13.88 15.29 5.09
C ALA A 177 13.64 16.81 5.00
N SER A 178 12.74 17.39 5.82
CA SER A 178 12.52 18.85 5.85
C SER A 178 13.61 19.61 6.61
N HIS A 179 14.25 19.00 7.60
CA HIS A 179 15.35 19.62 8.35
C HIS A 179 16.67 19.64 7.56
N ILE A 180 16.93 18.65 6.70
CA ILE A 180 18.07 18.67 5.77
C ILE A 180 17.95 19.84 4.77
N LYS A 181 16.73 20.27 4.42
CA LYS A 181 16.50 21.44 3.57
C LYS A 181 16.73 22.78 4.27
N HIS A 182 16.45 22.89 5.58
CA HIS A 182 16.66 24.15 6.32
C HIS A 182 18.11 24.39 6.74
N LYS A 183 18.97 23.36 6.78
CA LYS A 183 20.41 23.53 7.03
C LYS A 183 21.20 23.94 5.77
N LYS A 184 20.58 23.90 4.59
CA LYS A 184 21.10 24.47 3.33
C LYS A 184 20.37 25.79 3.01
N ASN A 185 20.47 26.76 3.89
CA ASN A 185 20.06 28.13 3.59
C ASN A 185 21.29 29.04 3.38
N VAL A 186 21.45 29.44 2.11
CA VAL A 186 21.68 30.83 1.67
C VAL A 186 23.11 31.35 1.45
N LYS A 187 24.21 30.57 1.57
CA LYS A 187 25.55 31.08 1.17
C LYS A 187 26.40 30.26 0.20
N ASP A 188 26.07 28.99 -0.09
CA ASP A 188 26.97 28.13 -0.89
C ASP A 188 26.45 27.76 -2.29
N VAL A 189 25.53 28.56 -2.87
CA VAL A 189 24.96 28.25 -4.21
C VAL A 189 25.89 28.68 -5.36
N GLU A 190 26.99 29.38 -5.09
CA GLU A 190 27.82 29.95 -6.16
C GLU A 190 29.23 29.33 -6.33
N LYS A 191 29.63 28.34 -5.52
CA LYS A 191 31.02 27.82 -5.55
C LYS A 191 31.18 26.30 -5.43
N ASP A 192 30.28 25.51 -6.00
CA ASP A 192 30.53 24.06 -6.12
C ASP A 192 30.34 23.55 -7.55
N ASN A 193 31.10 24.17 -8.45
CA ASN A 193 31.65 23.45 -9.59
C ASN A 193 32.86 22.65 -9.06
N LEU A 194 32.92 21.35 -9.37
CA LEU A 194 34.08 20.43 -9.26
C LEU A 194 34.16 19.48 -8.05
N VAL A 195 33.06 18.79 -7.70
CA VAL A 195 33.20 17.41 -7.17
C VAL A 195 32.29 16.46 -7.95
N LYS A 196 32.86 15.82 -8.97
CA LYS A 196 32.26 14.62 -9.59
C LYS A 196 32.33 13.48 -8.57
N SER A 197 31.37 13.43 -7.65
CA SER A 197 31.14 12.25 -6.82
C SER A 197 30.73 11.08 -7.74
N PRO A 198 31.43 9.93 -7.72
CA PRO A 198 31.06 8.74 -8.50
C PRO A 198 29.68 8.17 -8.11
N ILE A 199 29.14 8.64 -6.99
CA ILE A 199 27.92 8.13 -6.34
C ILE A 199 26.67 8.88 -6.85
N HIS A 200 26.82 10.05 -7.47
CA HIS A 200 25.72 10.71 -8.18
C HIS A 200 25.60 10.20 -9.61
N ARG A 201 25.28 8.91 -9.75
CA ARG A 201 24.54 8.46 -10.94
C ARG A 201 23.28 9.30 -11.00
N LYS A 202 23.15 10.15 -12.03
CA LYS A 202 21.88 10.80 -12.38
C LYS A 202 20.80 9.71 -12.32
N TYR A 203 19.86 9.83 -11.40
CA TYR A 203 18.74 8.90 -11.25
C TYR A 203 17.93 8.91 -12.56
N LYS A 204 18.33 8.06 -13.52
CA LYS A 204 17.68 7.88 -14.83
C LYS A 204 16.30 7.24 -14.73
N TRP A 205 15.84 6.91 -13.53
CA TRP A 205 14.50 6.38 -13.28
C TRP A 205 13.38 7.33 -13.71
N TYR A 206 13.67 8.64 -13.71
CA TYR A 206 12.80 9.67 -14.27
C TYR A 206 13.50 10.35 -15.46
N GLU A 207 13.99 9.60 -16.43
CA GLU A 207 13.86 10.11 -17.79
C GLU A 207 12.40 9.84 -18.16
N PRO A 208 11.52 10.84 -18.28
CA PRO A 208 10.26 10.63 -18.96
C PRO A 208 10.65 10.16 -20.35
N GLN A 209 10.58 8.83 -20.58
CA GLN A 209 10.70 8.26 -21.91
C GLN A 209 9.76 9.09 -22.77
N LYS A 210 10.36 9.89 -23.67
CA LYS A 210 9.66 10.85 -24.51
C LYS A 210 8.45 10.12 -25.11
N GLY A 211 7.24 10.47 -24.66
CA GLY A 211 5.99 9.84 -25.13
C GLY A 211 5.16 9.02 -24.12
N ARG A 212 5.57 8.82 -22.85
CA ARG A 212 4.67 8.16 -21.87
C ARG A 212 3.55 9.10 -21.39
N TYR A 213 2.33 8.83 -21.89
CA TYR A 213 1.06 9.50 -21.55
C TYR A 213 0.89 9.71 -20.03
N GLN A 214 0.65 10.97 -19.63
CA GLN A 214 0.13 11.27 -18.29
C GLN A 214 -1.25 10.63 -18.16
N TRP A 215 -1.49 9.96 -17.04
CA TRP A 215 -2.79 9.30 -16.82
C TRP A 215 -3.79 10.34 -16.35
N HIS A 216 -4.90 10.50 -17.09
CA HIS A 216 -5.90 11.52 -16.80
C HIS A 216 -6.70 11.19 -15.54
N VAL A 217 -6.76 12.13 -14.61
CA VAL A 217 -7.48 12.03 -13.33
C VAL A 217 -8.16 13.36 -13.04
N GLU A 218 -9.44 13.33 -12.67
CA GLU A 218 -10.22 14.55 -12.38
C GLU A 218 -10.53 14.72 -10.90
N THR A 219 -10.76 13.62 -10.19
CA THR A 219 -11.14 13.62 -8.78
C THR A 219 -10.36 12.54 -8.04
N TYR A 220 -10.14 12.76 -6.74
CA TYR A 220 -9.46 11.81 -5.87
C TYR A 220 -9.97 11.94 -4.44
N LEU A 221 -9.76 10.90 -3.62
CA LEU A 221 -9.95 10.97 -2.17
C LEU A 221 -8.82 11.76 -1.55
N SER A 222 -9.13 12.97 -1.11
CA SER A 222 -8.21 13.77 -0.30
C SER A 222 -8.07 13.18 1.11
N THR A 223 -9.15 12.66 1.67
CA THR A 223 -9.20 11.87 2.91
C THR A 223 -10.20 10.74 2.67
N ILE A 224 -10.26 9.75 3.55
CA ILE A 224 -11.19 8.60 3.45
C ILE A 224 -12.63 9.04 3.16
N TYR A 225 -13.07 10.19 3.69
CA TYR A 225 -14.45 10.71 3.53
C TYR A 225 -14.59 11.94 2.63
N ARG A 226 -13.51 12.44 2.01
CA ARG A 226 -13.53 13.72 1.28
C ARG A 226 -12.98 13.59 -0.13
N ILE A 227 -13.82 13.82 -1.12
CA ILE A 227 -13.45 13.92 -2.53
C ILE A 227 -12.97 15.33 -2.85
N ALA A 228 -11.87 15.44 -3.60
CA ALA A 228 -11.29 16.69 -4.07
C ALA A 228 -10.99 16.62 -5.58
N LEU A 229 -10.81 17.79 -6.21
CA LEU A 229 -10.45 17.91 -7.62
C LEU A 229 -8.93 17.80 -7.80
N ALA A 230 -8.50 16.97 -8.75
CA ALA A 230 -7.10 16.90 -9.14
C ALA A 230 -6.73 18.17 -9.92
N ARG A 231 -5.71 18.89 -9.44
CA ARG A 231 -5.20 20.09 -10.12
C ARG A 231 -4.16 19.69 -11.17
N LYS A 232 -4.13 20.43 -12.28
CA LYS A 232 -3.10 20.25 -13.32
C LYS A 232 -1.72 20.56 -12.71
N SER A 233 -0.79 19.61 -12.81
CA SER A 233 0.58 19.75 -12.32
C SER A 233 1.56 20.29 -13.36
N LEU A 234 1.08 20.66 -14.55
CA LEU A 234 1.88 21.12 -15.71
C LEU A 234 2.72 22.38 -15.42
N HIS A 235 2.39 23.14 -14.37
CA HIS A 235 3.10 24.37 -13.99
C HIS A 235 4.35 24.12 -13.13
N TYR A 236 4.55 22.91 -12.59
CA TYR A 236 5.72 22.60 -11.77
C TYR A 236 6.91 22.14 -12.63
N PRO A 237 8.13 22.64 -12.38
CA PRO A 237 9.32 22.17 -13.07
C PRO A 237 9.53 20.68 -12.76
N LYS A 238 9.80 19.88 -13.81
CA LYS A 238 9.96 18.42 -13.72
C LYS A 238 10.97 17.99 -12.66
N SER A 239 12.06 18.73 -12.52
CA SER A 239 13.12 18.52 -11.52
C SER A 239 12.63 18.59 -10.07
N VAL A 240 11.54 19.31 -9.78
CA VAL A 240 10.95 19.35 -8.43
C VAL A 240 10.08 18.12 -8.19
N LEU A 241 9.28 17.71 -9.18
CA LEU A 241 8.48 16.48 -9.10
C LEU A 241 9.39 15.26 -8.94
N GLU A 242 10.48 15.22 -9.70
CA GLU A 242 11.54 14.21 -9.61
C GLU A 242 12.11 14.07 -8.20
N LYS A 243 12.50 15.19 -7.59
CA LYS A 243 13.06 15.19 -6.23
C LYS A 243 12.06 14.67 -5.19
N VAL A 244 10.77 15.00 -5.33
CA VAL A 244 9.73 14.53 -4.40
C VAL A 244 9.49 13.03 -4.55
N PHE A 245 9.43 12.51 -5.78
CA PHE A 245 9.28 11.07 -6.00
C PHE A 245 10.52 10.29 -5.55
N ALA A 246 11.73 10.77 -5.87
CA ALA A 246 12.98 10.13 -5.46
C ALA A 246 13.12 10.06 -3.93
N GLN A 247 12.79 11.14 -3.22
CA GLN A 247 12.84 11.13 -1.74
C GLN A 247 11.84 10.14 -1.14
N ASN A 248 10.60 10.12 -1.63
CA ASN A 248 9.61 9.16 -1.14
C ASN A 248 9.99 7.72 -1.48
N HIS A 249 10.65 7.49 -2.62
CA HIS A 249 11.17 6.18 -2.99
C HIS A 249 12.29 5.70 -2.06
N VAL A 250 13.24 6.56 -1.68
CA VAL A 250 14.29 6.19 -0.72
C VAL A 250 13.69 5.83 0.64
N ASN A 251 12.73 6.62 1.14
CA ASN A 251 12.03 6.34 2.40
C ASN A 251 11.25 5.01 2.32
N ALA A 252 10.64 4.74 1.18
CA ALA A 252 9.95 3.48 0.90
C ALA A 252 10.91 2.29 0.92
N SER A 253 12.02 2.35 0.19
CA SER A 253 12.98 1.23 0.12
C SER A 253 13.68 0.96 1.44
N LEU A 254 13.92 1.99 2.27
CA LEU A 254 14.44 1.77 3.62
C LEU A 254 13.42 1.01 4.50
N PHE A 255 12.13 1.31 4.35
CA PHE A 255 11.07 0.56 5.05
C PHE A 255 11.03 -0.91 4.61
N GLU A 256 11.16 -1.17 3.32
CA GLU A 256 11.22 -2.54 2.75
C GLU A 256 12.38 -3.33 3.36
N ILE A 257 13.58 -2.74 3.42
CA ILE A 257 14.76 -3.36 4.01
C ILE A 257 14.53 -3.69 5.50
N ILE A 258 13.97 -2.75 6.28
CA ILE A 258 13.70 -2.96 7.70
C ILE A 258 12.69 -4.10 7.90
N LEU A 259 11.63 -4.15 7.08
CA LEU A 259 10.60 -5.18 7.17
C LEU A 259 11.17 -6.55 6.80
N LEU A 260 11.97 -6.63 5.73
CA LEU A 260 12.66 -7.85 5.30
C LEU A 260 13.61 -8.37 6.38
N ILE A 261 14.46 -7.51 6.95
CA ILE A 261 15.36 -7.89 8.04
C ILE A 261 14.55 -8.39 9.25
N SER A 262 13.50 -7.66 9.63
CA SER A 262 12.65 -8.06 10.77
C SER A 262 12.03 -9.44 10.55
N PHE A 263 11.57 -9.74 9.33
CA PHE A 263 11.04 -11.05 8.98
C PHE A 263 12.10 -12.16 9.04
N ILE A 264 13.30 -11.92 8.47
CA ILE A 264 14.40 -12.89 8.53
C ILE A 264 14.80 -13.18 9.98
N VAL A 265 14.90 -12.14 10.82
CA VAL A 265 15.24 -12.28 12.24
C VAL A 265 14.18 -13.12 12.96
N ILE A 266 12.89 -12.79 12.84
CA ILE A 266 11.81 -13.57 13.47
C ILE A 266 11.83 -15.02 12.96
N GLY A 267 11.96 -15.21 11.64
CA GLY A 267 12.01 -16.54 11.02
C GLY A 267 13.20 -17.38 11.45
N SER A 268 14.34 -16.75 11.75
CA SER A 268 15.55 -17.44 12.23
C SER A 268 15.36 -18.07 13.61
N PHE A 269 14.42 -17.56 14.42
CA PHE A 269 14.12 -18.10 15.75
C PHE A 269 12.91 -19.06 15.77
N ARG A 270 12.50 -19.62 14.62
CA ARG A 270 11.33 -20.52 14.50
C ARG A 270 11.37 -21.77 15.38
N GLU A 271 12.55 -22.17 15.86
CA GLU A 271 12.70 -23.31 16.78
C GLU A 271 12.08 -23.04 18.15
N ASN A 272 11.99 -21.76 18.54
CA ASN A 272 11.28 -21.37 19.74
C ASN A 272 9.78 -21.18 19.42
N PRO A 273 8.86 -21.85 20.14
CA PRO A 273 7.42 -21.76 19.92
C PRO A 273 6.86 -20.34 19.89
N PHE A 274 7.56 -19.35 20.47
CA PHE A 274 7.18 -17.93 20.45
C PHE A 274 7.30 -17.25 19.09
N PHE A 275 8.22 -17.71 18.24
CA PHE A 275 8.44 -17.11 16.91
C PHE A 275 7.76 -17.90 15.79
N VAL A 276 6.93 -18.90 16.14
CA VAL A 276 6.08 -19.59 15.17
C VAL A 276 5.00 -18.61 14.68
N ILE A 277 4.75 -18.59 13.38
CA ILE A 277 3.74 -17.72 12.76
C ILE A 277 2.67 -18.62 12.14
N PRO A 278 1.37 -18.28 12.21
CA PRO A 278 0.34 -19.00 11.50
C PRO A 278 0.70 -19.22 10.02
N ALA A 279 0.39 -20.40 9.47
CA ALA A 279 0.85 -20.73 8.12
C ALA A 279 0.28 -19.78 7.06
N GLY A 280 -1.00 -19.41 7.16
CA GLY A 280 -1.60 -18.41 6.27
C GLY A 280 -0.89 -17.05 6.34
N ALA A 281 -0.50 -16.62 7.55
CA ALA A 281 0.23 -15.36 7.74
C ALA A 281 1.63 -15.45 7.13
N SER A 282 2.30 -16.59 7.24
CA SER A 282 3.60 -16.85 6.60
C SER A 282 3.53 -16.76 5.08
N VAL A 283 2.48 -17.30 4.45
CA VAL A 283 2.26 -17.18 2.99
C VAL A 283 2.05 -15.71 2.60
N VAL A 284 1.26 -14.96 3.36
CA VAL A 284 1.02 -13.53 3.10
C VAL A 284 2.31 -12.70 3.27
N LEU A 285 3.13 -13.01 4.27
CA LEU A 285 4.45 -12.38 4.45
C LEU A 285 5.41 -12.75 3.32
N PHE A 286 5.38 -13.99 2.84
CA PHE A 286 6.13 -14.39 1.65
C PHE A 286 5.72 -13.58 0.42
N PHE A 287 4.42 -13.40 0.17
CA PHE A 287 3.94 -12.53 -0.92
C PHE A 287 4.35 -11.07 -0.71
N THR A 288 4.36 -10.61 0.54
CA THR A 288 4.85 -9.26 0.89
C THR A 288 6.30 -9.09 0.46
N MET A 289 7.17 -10.06 0.76
CA MET A 289 8.57 -10.04 0.35
C MET A 289 8.76 -10.16 -1.16
N ALA A 290 7.95 -10.98 -1.85
CA ALA A 290 8.05 -11.14 -3.30
C ALA A 290 7.65 -9.86 -4.06
N LEU A 291 6.85 -8.98 -3.43
CA LEU A 291 6.45 -7.69 -3.98
C LEU A 291 7.42 -6.55 -3.64
N MET A 292 8.28 -6.71 -2.64
CA MET A 292 9.30 -5.72 -2.26
C MET A 292 10.58 -5.96 -3.06
#